data_AF-A0A2L2XXC4-F1
#
_entry.id   AF-A0A2L2XXC4-F1
#
_cell.length_a   1.000
_cell.length_b   1.000
_cell.length_c   1.000
_cell.angle_alpha   90.00
_cell.angle_beta   90.00
_cell.angle_gamma   90.00
#
_symmetry.space_group_name_H-M   'P 1'
#
loop_
_entity.id
_entity.type
_entity.pdbx_description
1 polymer ?
#
loop_
_entity_poly.entity_id
_entity_poly.type
_entity_poly.pdbx_seq_one_letter_code
_entity_poly.pdbx_strand_id
1 'polypeptide(L)' 'MTYWRQAVFSYLRFSAICAQHVRVALKQEFKKPEAAKSTIKQTLWKEVKPIKAE' A
#
# COMPACT_ATOMS: atom_id res chain seq x y z
N MET A 1 14.11 2.89 -18.71
CA MET A 1 12.88 2.43 -18.04
C MET A 1 13.18 2.25 -16.55
N THR A 2 12.37 2.80 -15.66
CA THR A 2 12.56 2.67 -14.21
C THR A 2 12.34 1.23 -13.76
N TYR A 3 13.22 0.70 -12.91
CA TYR A 3 13.20 -0.70 -12.44
C TYR A 3 11.81 -1.15 -11.90
N TRP A 4 11.16 -0.31 -11.10
CA TRP A 4 9.85 -0.61 -10.52
C TRP A 4 8.71 -0.68 -11.55
N ARG A 5 8.84 -0.02 -12.72
CA ARG A 5 7.87 -0.15 -13.82
C ARG A 5 7.97 -1.52 -14.51
N GLN A 6 9.17 -2.11 -14.57
CA GLN A 6 9.38 -3.45 -15.12
C GLN A 6 8.76 -4.52 -14.21
N ALA A 7 8.78 -4.30 -12.90
CA ALA A 7 8.13 -5.17 -11.91
C ALA A 7 6.61 -4.93 -11.75
N VAL A 8 5.98 -4.18 -12.67
CA VAL A 8 4.53 -3.88 -12.67
C VAL A 8 4.06 -3.22 -11.36
N PHE A 9 4.91 -2.38 -10.74
CA PHE A 9 4.47 -1.52 -9.65
C PHE A 9 3.89 -0.20 -10.18
N SER A 10 2.78 0.23 -9.59
CA SER A 10 2.36 1.63 -9.68
C SER A 10 3.32 2.49 -8.84
N TYR A 11 3.53 3.74 -9.26
CA TYR A 11 4.38 4.67 -8.51
C TYR A 11 3.93 4.81 -7.05
N LEU A 12 2.61 4.84 -6.83
CA LEU A 12 2.02 4.91 -5.49
C LEU A 12 2.41 3.71 -4.62
N ARG A 13 2.41 2.49 -5.18
CA ARG A 13 2.87 1.31 -4.43
C ARG A 13 4.37 1.37 -4.15
N PHE A 14 5.16 1.75 -5.15
CA PHE A 14 6.60 1.85 -5.00
C PHE A 14 7.00 2.85 -3.90
N SER A 15 6.46 4.07 -3.94
CA SER A 15 6.77 5.11 -2.95
C SER A 15 6.29 4.76 -1.54
N ALA A 16 5.13 4.10 -1.41
CA ALA A 16 4.61 3.64 -0.13
C ALA A 16 5.54 2.61 0.54
N ILE A 17 6.05 1.64 -0.24
CA ILE A 17 6.98 0.61 0.24
C ILE A 17 8.29 1.26 0.70
N CYS A 18 8.89 2.14 -0.12
CA CYS A 18 10.11 2.85 0.25
C CYS A 18 9.92 3.65 1.56
N ALA A 19 8.79 4.35 1.71
CA ALA A 19 8.50 5.12 2.91
C ALA A 19 8.32 4.23 4.14
N GLN A 20 7.77 3.01 4.00
CA GLN A 20 7.67 2.05 5.10
C GLN A 20 9.05 1.61 5.58
N HIS A 21 9.94 1.23 4.68
CA HIS A 21 11.30 0.81 5.04
C HIS A 21 12.11 1.93 5.70
N VAL A 22 12.00 3.17 5.20
CA VAL A 22 12.66 4.32 5.82
C VAL A 22 12.18 4.53 7.27
N ARG A 23 10.88 4.40 7.54
CA ARG A 23 10.33 4.52 8.91
C ARG A 23 10.85 3.43 9.85
N VAL A 24 11.01 2.21 9.35
CA VAL A 24 11.55 1.09 10.14
C VAL A 24 13.03 1.33 10.49
N ALA A 25 13.79 1.91 9.57
CA ALA A 25 15.22 2.17 9.70
C ALA A 25 15.57 3.39 10.59
N LEU A 26 14.59 4.23 10.96
CA LEU A 26 14.82 5.35 11.88
C LEU A 26 15.20 4.88 13.29
N LYS A 27 16.02 5.67 13.99
CA LYS A 27 16.29 5.48 15.43
C LYS A 27 14.98 5.57 16.22
N GLN A 28 14.90 4.82 17.32
CA GLN A 28 13.68 4.70 18.14
C GLN A 28 13.13 6.06 18.59
N GLU A 29 14.01 7.01 18.93
CA GLU A 29 13.65 8.38 19.34
C GLU A 29 12.85 9.16 18.28
N PHE A 30 12.99 8.80 17.00
CA PHE A 30 12.32 9.47 15.88
C PHE A 30 11.22 8.62 15.24
N LYS A 31 10.94 7.43 15.79
CA LYS A 31 9.86 6.58 15.29
C LYS A 31 8.51 7.21 15.63
N LYS A 32 7.88 7.81 14.62
CA LYS A 32 6.48 8.24 14.70
C LYS A 32 5.57 7.01 14.85
N PRO A 33 4.39 7.15 15.49
CA PRO A 33 3.41 6.08 15.52
C PRO A 33 3.14 5.58 14.10
N GLU A 34 3.12 4.26 13.91
CA GLU A 34 2.89 3.66 12.59
C GLU A 34 1.55 4.16 12.04
N ALA A 35 1.53 4.47 10.74
CA ALA A 35 0.28 4.79 10.06
C ALA A 35 -0.64 3.56 10.16
N ALA A 36 -1.89 3.78 10.57
CA ALA A 36 -2.86 2.71 10.70
C ALA A 36 -2.95 1.90 9.40
N LYS A 37 -2.90 0.57 9.52
CA LYS A 37 -3.15 -0.31 8.37
C LYS A 37 -4.54 -0.02 7.83
N SER A 38 -4.67 0.03 6.51
CA SER A 38 -5.96 0.27 5.87
C SER A 38 -6.94 -0.86 6.22
N THR A 39 -8.03 -0.53 6.91
CA THR A 39 -9.13 -1.48 7.25
C THR A 39 -10.19 -1.54 6.15
N ILE A 40 -9.96 -0.87 5.02
CA ILE A 40 -10.97 -0.71 3.96
C ILE A 40 -11.13 -2.03 3.20
N LYS A 41 -12.34 -2.59 3.23
CA LYS A 41 -12.75 -3.71 2.37
C LYS A 41 -13.30 -3.16 1.06
N GLN A 42 -12.67 -3.52 -0.06
CA GLN A 42 -13.17 -3.18 -1.39
C GLN A 42 -14.12 -4.28 -1.88
N THR A 43 -15.30 -3.90 -2.35
CA THR A 43 -16.23 -4.82 -3.04
C THR A 43 -16.26 -4.46 -4.51
N LEU A 44 -16.08 -5.45 -5.38
CA LEU A 44 -16.20 -5.29 -6.82
C LEU A 44 -17.67 -5.42 -7.21
N TRP A 45 -18.16 -4.43 -7.95
CA TRP A 45 -19.54 -4.38 -8.43
C TRP A 45 -19.56 -4.72 -9.91
N LYS A 46 -20.46 -5.61 -10.31
CA LYS A 46 -20.75 -5.86 -11.73
C LYS A 46 -22.25 -6.10 -11.88
N GLU A 47 -22.85 -5.42 -12.85
CA GLU A 47 -24.27 -5.57 -13.22
C GLU A 47 -25.23 -5.44 -12.02
N VAL A 48 -25.09 -4.32 -11.29
CA VAL A 48 -26.00 -3.87 -10.21
C VAL A 48 -25.99 -4.75 -8.95
N LYS A 49 -25.21 -5.83 -8.91
CA LYS A 49 -25.03 -6.66 -7.72
C LYS A 49 -23.56 -6.66 -7.28
N PRO A 50 -23.29 -6.63 -5.96
CA PRO A 50 -21.95 -6.88 -5.47
C PRO A 50 -21.57 -8.32 -5.80
N ILE A 51 -20.41 -8.51 -6.43
CA ILE A 51 -19.83 -9.84 -6.55
C ILE A 51 -19.53 -10.26 -5.12
N LYS A 52 -20.22 -11.29 -4.63
CA LYS A 52 -19.97 -11.82 -3.29
C LYS A 52 -18.49 -12.21 -3.25
N ALA A 53 -17.72 -11.52 -2.43
CA ALA A 53 -16.39 -11.97 -2.05
C ALA A 53 -16.63 -13.19 -1.16
N GLU A 54 -16.36 -14.37 -1.71
CA GLU A 54 -16.33 -15.64 -0.98
C GLU A 54 -15.24 -15.61 0.10
#